data_AF-A0A3D1RUX2-F1
#
_entry.id   AF-A0A3D1RUX2-F1
#
_cell.length_a   1.000
_cell.length_b   1.000
_cell.length_c   1.000
_cell.angle_alpha   90.00
_cell.angle_beta   90.00
_cell.angle_gamma   90.00
#
_symmetry.space_group_name_H-M   'P 1'
#
loop_
_entity.id
_entity.type
_entity.pdbx_description
1 polymer ?
#
loop_
_entity_poly.entity_id
_entity_poly.type
_entity_poly.pdbx_seq_one_letter_code
_entity_poly.pdbx_strand_id
1 'polypeptide(L)'
;MFSFVNPFLLSGLALVSIPIIIYLLHRHQVKEMEWAAMQFLQEIIEEQQKRLRLEDLLLLVLRVLMFVFLVLALARVGFKKGSVPLLGDRGDALVVVDASYSMATKQGPRTRFDAARSKADAIIRELPKGHGVSLAKGSEQSETVLGGNLADHDLVRETVKEMQVTDFAGRPDKLVGYIREFTKKSPSVDQTVFLVSDFQEQDWGSPNEGLKSALTELCKKHTVVFVPVGDGSDANLFAADLTLLQGAVRVGQTAHFAGSVLNQGSEIAEDVPVELIVDGETIATRTLSVGPKQTAEVLFSHAITQLGQHRAVLKIGQDANPADNKTYLSFEAHDRLRVLAVVDQPPAEGIAKPTDFVELCLNPFRDGSEDPRALYNFVHIGMQELLAENLSKYELVLIADVNSVTATEAKHLEAYVQAGGGVLFFMGNNVSPTLYNDNLHRNGEGLFPWPLIDAPIKNDDKKQPLLLSIQQADHPVWRHLVSGKKNYMDTVRFYKTLGFKPSESKRAISLATVPATDSEAAAIAEFTLGTGKVIVVGSSADLSWNNFAACPTFVAFI
;
A
#
# COMPACT_ATOMS: atom_id res chain seq x y z
N MET A 1 -37.58 7.22 19.08
CA MET A 1 -38.89 6.54 19.22
C MET A 1 -39.33 6.68 20.66
N PHE A 2 -40.43 7.42 20.93
CA PHE A 2 -40.94 7.61 22.29
C PHE A 2 -41.63 6.32 22.74
N SER A 3 -41.24 5.79 23.90
CA SER A 3 -41.88 4.61 24.51
C SER A 3 -42.52 5.06 25.81
N PHE A 4 -43.83 4.85 25.93
CA PHE A 4 -44.61 5.20 27.11
C PHE A 4 -44.84 3.95 27.94
N VAL A 5 -44.39 3.97 29.19
CA VAL A 5 -44.52 2.81 30.09
C VAL A 5 -45.98 2.58 30.50
N ASN A 6 -46.81 3.63 30.53
CA ASN A 6 -48.24 3.54 30.83
C ASN A 6 -49.04 4.48 29.90
N PRO A 7 -49.49 4.02 28.73
CA PRO A 7 -50.22 4.84 27.76
C PRO A 7 -51.53 5.41 28.31
N PHE A 8 -52.16 4.71 29.27
CA PHE A 8 -53.45 5.11 29.84
C PHE A 8 -53.38 6.43 30.63
N LEU A 9 -52.20 6.78 31.16
CA LEU A 9 -51.98 8.04 31.90
C LEU A 9 -51.94 9.28 30.98
N LEU A 10 -51.86 9.10 29.65
CA LEU A 10 -52.00 10.20 28.69
C LEU A 10 -53.42 10.79 28.70
N SER A 11 -54.42 10.07 29.18
CA SER A 11 -55.77 10.62 29.43
C SER A 11 -55.76 11.79 30.43
N GLY A 12 -54.72 11.90 31.27
CA GLY A 12 -54.48 13.04 32.16
C GLY A 12 -54.23 14.37 31.43
N LEU A 13 -53.97 14.37 30.12
CA LEU A 13 -53.94 15.60 29.31
C LEU A 13 -55.28 16.35 29.32
N ALA A 14 -56.39 15.70 29.67
CA ALA A 14 -57.68 16.38 29.88
C ALA A 14 -57.62 17.45 31.01
N LEU A 15 -56.68 17.33 31.96
CA LEU A 15 -56.46 18.36 33.00
C LEU A 15 -55.89 19.67 32.42
N VAL A 16 -55.22 19.62 31.26
CA VAL A 16 -54.71 20.80 30.55
C VAL A 16 -55.85 21.70 30.04
N SER A 17 -57.05 21.14 29.89
CA SER A 17 -58.26 21.90 29.50
C SER A 17 -58.71 22.86 30.61
N ILE A 18 -58.38 22.60 31.88
CA ILE A 18 -58.87 23.37 33.03
C ILE A 18 -58.38 24.82 33.03
N PRO A 19 -57.06 25.13 32.92
CA PRO A 19 -56.58 26.51 32.85
C PRO A 19 -57.11 27.27 31.63
N ILE A 20 -57.28 26.57 30.50
CA ILE A 20 -57.77 27.16 29.24
C ILE A 20 -59.24 27.57 29.38
N ILE A 21 -60.07 26.70 29.98
CA ILE A 21 -61.48 26.98 30.25
C ILE A 21 -61.64 28.13 31.26
N ILE A 22 -60.84 28.13 32.34
CA ILE A 22 -60.85 29.22 33.33
C ILE A 22 -60.44 30.56 32.70
N TYR A 23 -59.43 30.56 31.84
CA TYR A 23 -59.01 31.75 31.10
C TYR A 23 -60.11 32.29 30.18
N LEU A 24 -60.82 31.41 29.47
CA LEU A 24 -61.95 31.80 28.62
C LEU A 24 -63.13 32.36 29.42
N LEU A 25 -63.40 31.81 30.61
CA LEU A 25 -64.48 32.26 31.51
C LEU A 25 -64.17 33.58 32.22
N HIS A 26 -62.91 33.87 32.53
CA HIS A 26 -62.50 35.12 33.18
C HIS A 26 -62.46 36.34 32.24
N ARG A 27 -62.83 36.18 30.96
CA ARG A 27 -62.75 37.23 29.93
C ARG A 27 -63.79 38.36 30.08
N HIS A 28 -64.64 38.36 31.10
CA HIS A 28 -65.63 39.42 31.27
C HIS A 28 -65.75 39.89 32.72
N GLN A 29 -65.26 41.10 32.99
CA GLN A 29 -65.95 42.15 33.76
C GLN A 29 -65.07 43.41 33.77
N VAL A 30 -65.19 44.24 32.73
CA VAL A 30 -64.82 45.65 32.86
C VAL A 30 -66.05 46.34 33.42
N LYS A 31 -66.00 46.74 34.69
CA LYS A 31 -66.99 47.68 35.25
C LYS A 31 -66.67 49.05 34.69
N GLU A 32 -67.54 49.55 33.81
CA GLU A 32 -67.48 50.94 33.37
C GLU A 32 -67.85 51.85 34.56
N MET A 33 -67.00 52.84 34.82
CA MET A 33 -67.25 53.90 35.77
C MET A 33 -67.05 55.23 35.02
N GLU A 34 -68.10 56.02 34.90
CA GLU A 34 -68.01 57.33 34.25
C GLU A 34 -67.25 58.31 35.15
N TRP A 35 -66.10 58.78 34.68
CA TRP A 35 -65.40 59.92 35.28
C TRP A 35 -64.88 60.87 34.20
N ALA A 36 -65.05 62.17 34.45
CA ALA A 36 -65.09 63.24 33.46
C ALA A 36 -63.72 63.79 32.97
N ALA A 37 -62.62 63.05 33.07
CA ALA A 37 -61.28 63.55 32.72
C ALA A 37 -60.43 62.55 31.90
N MET A 38 -60.96 62.06 30.76
CA MET A 38 -60.36 60.93 30.01
C MET A 38 -59.37 61.33 28.89
N GLN A 39 -59.17 62.61 28.59
CA GLN A 39 -58.46 63.04 27.37
C GLN A 39 -56.92 62.96 27.42
N PHE A 40 -56.32 62.69 28.60
CA PHE A 40 -54.86 62.48 28.73
C PHE A 40 -54.48 61.03 29.09
N LEU A 41 -55.43 60.12 29.23
CA LEU A 41 -55.17 58.75 29.71
C LEU A 41 -55.28 57.67 28.62
N GLN A 42 -55.82 57.99 27.44
CA GLN A 42 -56.02 57.00 26.36
C GLN A 42 -54.71 56.48 25.74
N GLU A 43 -53.68 57.31 25.60
CA GLU A 43 -52.38 56.86 25.05
C GLU A 43 -51.61 55.93 26.00
N ILE A 44 -51.74 56.10 27.32
CA ILE A 44 -51.06 55.24 28.32
C ILE A 44 -51.82 53.92 28.52
N ILE A 45 -53.15 53.91 28.38
CA ILE A 45 -53.97 52.71 28.54
C ILE A 45 -53.76 51.73 27.37
N GLU A 46 -53.55 52.20 26.12
CA GLU A 46 -53.33 51.29 24.99
C GLU A 46 -52.01 50.52 25.08
N GLU A 47 -50.93 51.16 25.57
CA GLU A 47 -49.65 50.46 25.78
C GLU A 47 -49.71 49.49 26.96
N GLN A 48 -50.34 49.86 28.09
CA GLN A 48 -50.49 48.95 29.23
C GLN A 48 -51.43 47.77 28.92
N GLN A 49 -52.51 47.96 28.15
CA GLN A 49 -53.40 46.86 27.77
C GLN A 49 -52.71 45.83 26.88
N LYS A 50 -51.80 46.24 25.98
CA LYS A 50 -51.03 45.29 25.16
C LYS A 50 -50.06 44.47 26.02
N ARG A 51 -49.42 45.10 27.01
CA ARG A 51 -48.47 44.43 27.92
C ARG A 51 -49.17 43.44 28.86
N LEU A 52 -50.30 43.83 29.43
CA LEU A 52 -51.13 42.96 30.28
C LEU A 52 -51.66 41.75 29.51
N ARG A 53 -52.10 41.92 28.26
CA ARG A 53 -52.54 40.79 27.40
C ARG A 53 -51.40 39.82 27.07
N LEU A 54 -50.19 40.32 26.87
CA LEU A 54 -49.00 39.48 26.63
C LEU A 54 -48.57 38.73 27.89
N GLU A 55 -48.60 39.38 29.05
CA GLU A 55 -48.30 38.76 30.34
C GLU A 55 -49.33 37.67 30.68
N ASP A 56 -50.64 37.95 30.49
CA ASP A 56 -51.70 36.96 30.72
C ASP A 56 -51.59 35.76 29.76
N LEU A 57 -51.24 35.99 28.50
CA LEU A 57 -51.03 34.92 27.53
C LEU A 57 -49.80 34.07 27.90
N LEU A 58 -48.70 34.71 28.31
CA LEU A 58 -47.50 34.02 28.78
C LEU A 58 -47.77 33.21 30.05
N LEU A 59 -48.51 33.76 31.02
CA LEU A 59 -48.91 33.05 32.23
C LEU A 59 -49.82 31.85 31.93
N LEU A 60 -50.73 31.99 30.96
CA LEU A 60 -51.57 30.87 30.51
C LEU A 60 -50.73 29.75 29.90
N VAL A 61 -49.82 30.09 29.00
CA VAL A 61 -48.90 29.13 28.36
C VAL A 61 -48.05 28.41 29.41
N LEU A 62 -47.52 29.15 30.39
CA LEU A 62 -46.70 28.57 31.46
C LEU A 62 -47.51 27.61 32.35
N ARG A 63 -48.77 27.95 32.69
CA ARG A 63 -49.67 27.07 33.44
C ARG A 63 -49.99 25.79 32.68
N VAL A 64 -50.27 25.90 31.38
CA VAL A 64 -50.50 24.74 30.51
C VAL A 64 -49.25 23.85 30.42
N LEU A 65 -48.07 24.44 30.21
CA LEU A 65 -46.81 23.71 30.17
C LEU A 65 -46.51 22.97 31.47
N MET A 66 -46.83 23.56 32.63
CA MET A 66 -46.66 22.90 33.92
C MET A 66 -47.44 21.59 34.01
N PHE A 67 -48.71 21.59 33.62
CA PHE A 67 -49.55 20.38 33.61
C PHE A 67 -49.08 19.37 32.56
N VAL A 68 -48.66 19.83 31.38
CA VAL A 68 -48.08 18.95 30.35
C VAL A 68 -46.82 18.26 30.89
N PHE A 69 -45.89 19.00 31.51
CA PHE A 69 -44.69 18.41 32.10
C PHE A 69 -44.99 17.49 33.27
N LEU A 70 -45.98 17.81 34.11
CA LEU A 70 -46.41 16.93 35.19
C LEU A 70 -46.94 15.59 34.65
N VAL A 71 -47.78 15.64 33.61
CA VAL A 71 -48.33 14.45 32.96
C VAL A 71 -47.22 13.65 32.28
N LEU A 72 -46.28 14.31 31.59
CA LEU A 72 -45.11 13.64 30.98
C LEU A 72 -44.16 13.03 32.02
N ALA A 73 -43.98 13.68 33.17
CA ALA A 73 -43.18 13.16 34.28
C ALA A 73 -43.84 11.93 34.92
N LEU A 74 -45.15 11.98 35.16
CA LEU A 74 -45.93 10.84 35.68
C LEU A 74 -46.03 9.69 34.66
N ALA A 75 -46.11 10.00 33.37
CA ALA A 75 -46.06 9.02 32.28
C ALA A 75 -44.65 8.43 32.08
N ARG A 76 -43.64 8.88 32.87
CA ARG A 76 -42.23 8.50 32.79
C ARG A 76 -41.71 8.54 31.35
N VAL A 77 -41.83 9.70 30.71
CA VAL A 77 -41.23 9.91 29.38
C VAL A 77 -39.71 9.97 29.53
N GLY A 78 -39.06 8.82 29.36
CA GLY A 78 -37.61 8.72 29.35
C GLY A 78 -37.05 9.18 28.00
N PHE A 79 -36.19 10.20 28.03
CA PHE A 79 -35.25 10.41 26.93
C PHE A 79 -34.20 9.30 27.00
N LYS A 80 -34.21 8.38 26.04
CA LYS A 80 -33.12 7.41 25.89
C LYS A 80 -31.84 8.17 25.55
N LYS A 81 -31.04 8.53 26.55
CA LYS A 81 -29.58 8.60 26.38
C LYS A 81 -29.15 7.21 25.94
N GLY A 82 -28.33 7.12 24.90
CA GLY A 82 -28.00 5.89 24.18
C GLY A 82 -27.33 4.82 25.06
N SER A 83 -28.10 4.12 25.87
CA SER A 83 -27.87 2.74 26.23
C SER A 83 -28.74 1.93 25.28
N VAL A 84 -28.12 1.32 24.28
CA VAL A 84 -28.79 0.41 23.37
C VAL A 84 -29.42 -0.70 24.22
N PRO A 85 -30.74 -0.97 24.16
CA PRO A 85 -31.30 -2.18 24.72
C PRO A 85 -30.94 -3.31 23.74
N LEU A 86 -29.68 -3.74 23.77
CA LEU A 86 -29.10 -4.56 22.71
C LEU A 86 -29.19 -6.07 22.99
N LEU A 87 -29.49 -6.45 24.22
CA LEU A 87 -29.29 -7.82 24.66
C LEU A 87 -30.56 -8.32 25.34
N GLY A 88 -31.18 -9.35 24.74
CA GLY A 88 -32.19 -10.17 25.40
C GLY A 88 -31.59 -10.98 26.55
N ASP A 89 -32.43 -11.71 27.29
CA ASP A 89 -32.03 -12.51 28.47
C ASP A 89 -30.94 -13.56 28.17
N ARG A 90 -30.71 -13.89 26.90
CA ARG A 90 -29.59 -14.72 26.41
C ARG A 90 -29.07 -14.17 25.09
N GLY A 91 -27.75 -14.07 24.94
CA GLY A 91 -27.08 -13.61 23.73
C GLY A 91 -25.60 -13.96 23.75
N ASP A 92 -25.01 -14.11 22.58
CA ASP A 92 -23.57 -14.35 22.43
C ASP A 92 -22.87 -13.08 21.94
N ALA A 93 -21.67 -12.80 22.44
CA ALA A 93 -20.88 -11.64 22.05
C ALA A 93 -19.54 -12.08 21.44
N LEU A 94 -19.19 -11.50 20.30
CA LEU A 94 -17.83 -11.57 19.76
C LEU A 94 -17.16 -10.22 19.98
N VAL A 95 -16.13 -10.18 20.82
CA VAL A 95 -15.30 -8.99 21.02
C VAL A 95 -14.06 -9.14 20.15
N VAL A 96 -13.93 -8.28 19.15
CA VAL A 96 -12.78 -8.21 18.24
C VAL A 96 -11.97 -6.99 18.63
N VAL A 97 -10.77 -7.21 19.12
CA VAL A 97 -9.83 -6.15 19.48
C VAL A 97 -8.81 -6.03 18.37
N ASP A 98 -8.78 -4.87 17.71
CA ASP A 98 -7.74 -4.53 16.75
C ASP A 98 -6.36 -4.58 17.42
N ALA A 99 -5.46 -5.33 16.81
CA ALA A 99 -4.09 -5.55 17.23
C ALA A 99 -3.11 -5.20 16.10
N SER A 100 -3.55 -4.44 15.10
CA SER A 100 -2.66 -3.91 14.05
C SER A 100 -1.59 -2.98 14.62
N TYR A 101 -0.52 -2.76 13.85
CA TYR A 101 0.63 -1.97 14.31
C TYR A 101 0.26 -0.54 14.74
N SER A 102 -0.77 0.08 14.13
CA SER A 102 -1.25 1.42 14.49
C SER A 102 -1.74 1.50 15.94
N MET A 103 -2.17 0.38 16.51
CA MET A 103 -2.64 0.30 17.90
C MET A 103 -1.49 0.44 18.91
N ALA A 104 -0.23 0.32 18.48
CA ALA A 104 0.96 0.59 19.29
C ALA A 104 1.18 2.11 19.53
N THR A 105 0.45 2.97 18.81
CA THR A 105 0.53 4.42 18.95
C THR A 105 0.22 4.85 20.40
N LYS A 106 1.11 5.66 20.97
CA LYS A 106 1.01 6.25 22.30
C LYS A 106 0.09 7.48 22.31
N GLN A 107 -0.78 7.54 23.30
CA GLN A 107 -1.64 8.65 23.67
C GLN A 107 -1.36 9.00 25.14
N GLY A 108 -0.45 9.95 25.35
CA GLY A 108 0.09 10.23 26.68
C GLY A 108 0.85 9.00 27.23
N PRO A 109 0.53 8.51 28.44
CA PRO A 109 1.25 7.39 29.05
C PRO A 109 0.80 5.99 28.57
N ARG A 110 -0.24 5.90 27.74
CA ARG A 110 -0.86 4.63 27.31
C ARG A 110 -0.89 4.51 25.80
N THR A 111 -0.94 3.30 25.27
CA THR A 111 -1.15 3.04 23.84
C THR A 111 -2.64 3.00 23.49
N ARG A 112 -2.98 3.14 22.20
CA ARG A 112 -4.34 2.88 21.69
C ARG A 112 -4.77 1.45 22.02
N PHE A 113 -3.85 0.49 21.99
CA PHE A 113 -4.10 -0.88 22.40
C PHE A 113 -4.44 -1.02 23.89
N ASP A 114 -3.79 -0.26 24.78
CA ASP A 114 -4.17 -0.19 26.20
C ASP A 114 -5.59 0.34 26.38
N ALA A 115 -5.96 1.38 25.61
CA ALA A 115 -7.32 1.90 25.60
C ALA A 115 -8.32 0.85 25.07
N ALA A 116 -7.95 0.11 24.03
CA ALA A 116 -8.75 -0.98 23.48
C ALA A 116 -8.99 -2.11 24.48
N ARG A 117 -7.94 -2.57 25.18
CA ARG A 117 -8.07 -3.54 26.28
C ARG A 117 -8.99 -3.05 27.38
N SER A 118 -8.85 -1.77 27.78
CA SER A 118 -9.72 -1.17 28.80
C SER A 118 -11.18 -1.08 28.36
N LYS A 119 -11.46 -0.81 27.08
CA LYS A 119 -12.84 -0.78 26.54
C LYS A 119 -13.40 -2.18 26.39
N ALA A 120 -12.62 -3.14 25.91
CA ALA A 120 -13.01 -4.54 25.83
C ALA A 120 -13.36 -5.10 27.23
N ASP A 121 -12.52 -4.85 28.24
CA ASP A 121 -12.81 -5.22 29.64
C ASP A 121 -14.13 -4.60 30.14
N ALA A 122 -14.37 -3.32 29.83
CA ALA A 122 -15.61 -2.65 30.21
C ALA A 122 -16.84 -3.25 29.53
N ILE A 123 -16.76 -3.53 28.23
CA ILE A 123 -17.83 -4.20 27.46
C ILE A 123 -18.15 -5.54 28.10
N ILE A 124 -17.14 -6.40 28.32
CA ILE A 124 -17.34 -7.74 28.87
C ILE A 124 -17.96 -7.68 30.27
N ARG A 125 -17.50 -6.74 31.12
CA ARG A 125 -18.03 -6.55 32.47
C ARG A 125 -19.51 -6.12 32.49
N GLU A 126 -19.95 -5.38 31.48
CA GLU A 126 -21.32 -4.88 31.37
C GLU A 126 -22.28 -5.87 30.69
N LEU A 127 -21.77 -6.98 30.12
CA LEU A 127 -22.62 -8.01 29.55
C LEU A 127 -23.45 -8.73 30.62
N PRO A 128 -24.72 -9.08 30.34
CA PRO A 128 -25.54 -9.84 31.28
C PRO A 128 -24.91 -11.19 31.65
N LYS A 129 -25.09 -11.61 32.90
CA LYS A 129 -24.62 -12.92 33.38
C LYS A 129 -25.26 -14.04 32.56
N GLY A 130 -24.43 -14.97 32.08
CA GLY A 130 -24.87 -16.10 31.24
C GLY A 130 -24.80 -15.85 29.73
N HIS A 131 -24.36 -14.65 29.30
CA HIS A 131 -24.00 -14.39 27.90
C HIS A 131 -22.65 -15.03 27.58
N GLY A 132 -22.58 -15.73 26.46
CA GLY A 132 -21.33 -16.35 26.02
C GLY A 132 -20.44 -15.36 25.28
N VAL A 133 -19.17 -15.26 25.65
CA VAL A 133 -18.22 -14.32 25.04
C VAL A 133 -17.12 -15.08 24.30
N SER A 134 -16.90 -14.68 23.05
CA SER A 134 -15.73 -15.05 22.27
C SER A 134 -14.85 -13.82 22.04
N LEU A 135 -13.54 -14.02 22.03
CA LEU A 135 -12.52 -12.98 21.92
C LEU A 135 -11.62 -13.25 20.72
N ALA A 136 -11.40 -12.23 19.89
CA ALA A 136 -10.52 -12.31 18.73
C ALA A 136 -9.56 -11.12 18.67
N LYS A 137 -8.38 -11.36 18.10
CA LYS A 137 -7.44 -10.32 17.66
C LYS A 137 -7.72 -10.01 16.20
N GLY A 138 -7.91 -8.72 15.90
CA GLY A 138 -8.09 -8.21 14.55
C GLY A 138 -6.79 -7.68 13.98
N SER A 139 -6.39 -8.16 12.81
CA SER A 139 -5.33 -7.61 11.97
C SER A 139 -5.40 -8.25 10.58
N GLU A 140 -4.40 -8.04 9.72
CA GLU A 140 -4.22 -8.81 8.50
C GLU A 140 -4.26 -10.34 8.72
N GLN A 141 -3.78 -10.81 9.88
CA GLN A 141 -3.84 -12.21 10.33
C GLN A 141 -4.71 -12.31 11.58
N SER A 142 -6.01 -12.06 11.39
CA SER A 142 -6.99 -12.13 12.49
C SER A 142 -7.09 -13.56 13.05
N GLU A 143 -7.15 -13.69 14.37
CA GLU A 143 -7.21 -14.99 15.05
C GLU A 143 -8.15 -15.00 16.25
N THR A 144 -8.70 -16.18 16.56
CA THR A 144 -9.50 -16.40 17.76
C THR A 144 -8.58 -16.61 18.95
N VAL A 145 -8.67 -15.74 19.95
CA VAL A 145 -7.92 -15.88 21.22
C VAL A 145 -8.66 -16.81 22.17
N LEU A 146 -9.99 -16.61 22.29
CA LEU A 146 -10.89 -17.50 23.00
C LEU A 146 -12.16 -17.71 22.18
N GLY A 147 -12.47 -18.96 21.86
CA GLY A 147 -13.67 -19.34 21.13
C GLY A 147 -14.65 -20.14 21.99
N GLY A 148 -15.87 -20.32 21.49
CA GLY A 148 -16.85 -21.20 22.12
C GLY A 148 -17.84 -20.50 23.07
N ASN A 149 -17.95 -19.16 23.02
CA ASN A 149 -18.96 -18.39 23.73
C ASN A 149 -18.93 -18.67 25.26
N LEU A 150 -17.79 -18.38 25.89
CA LEU A 150 -17.58 -18.66 27.31
C LEU A 150 -18.47 -17.75 28.19
N ALA A 151 -19.22 -18.36 29.10
CA ALA A 151 -20.01 -17.64 30.10
C ALA A 151 -19.17 -17.12 31.29
N ASP A 152 -17.94 -17.61 31.44
CA ASP A 152 -16.99 -17.13 32.45
C ASP A 152 -16.33 -15.83 31.98
N HIS A 153 -16.97 -14.71 32.33
CA HIS A 153 -16.49 -13.38 31.95
C HIS A 153 -15.16 -13.02 32.62
N ASP A 154 -14.86 -13.56 33.79
CA ASP A 154 -13.62 -13.24 34.49
C ASP A 154 -12.41 -13.83 33.77
N LEU A 155 -12.51 -15.08 33.30
CA LEU A 155 -11.48 -15.69 32.45
C LEU A 155 -11.24 -14.92 31.14
N VAL A 156 -12.32 -14.48 30.48
CA VAL A 156 -12.21 -13.71 29.24
C VAL A 156 -11.52 -12.36 29.50
N ARG A 157 -11.85 -11.71 30.62
CA ARG A 157 -11.23 -10.43 31.02
C ARG A 157 -9.76 -10.58 31.40
N GLU A 158 -9.37 -11.67 32.05
CA GLU A 158 -7.95 -11.99 32.28
C GLU A 158 -7.20 -12.13 30.96
N THR A 159 -7.80 -12.84 30.00
CA THR A 159 -7.21 -13.03 28.68
C THR A 159 -7.05 -11.71 27.91
N VAL A 160 -8.03 -10.80 27.99
CA VAL A 160 -7.93 -9.45 27.40
C VAL A 160 -6.70 -8.69 27.93
N LYS A 161 -6.35 -8.86 29.22
CA LYS A 161 -5.18 -8.20 29.79
C LYS A 161 -3.86 -8.73 29.23
N GLU A 162 -3.79 -10.03 28.92
CA GLU A 162 -2.59 -10.68 28.40
C GLU A 162 -2.34 -10.42 26.91
N MET A 163 -3.37 -10.04 26.17
CA MET A 163 -3.26 -9.71 24.75
C MET A 163 -2.16 -8.68 24.47
N GLN A 164 -1.51 -8.84 23.32
CA GLN A 164 -0.46 -7.95 22.81
C GLN A 164 -0.81 -7.46 21.41
N VAL A 165 -0.28 -6.28 21.06
CA VAL A 165 -0.32 -5.75 19.69
C VAL A 165 0.58 -6.58 18.77
N THR A 166 0.33 -6.51 17.47
CA THR A 166 1.09 -7.20 16.42
C THR A 166 1.69 -6.19 15.45
N ASP A 167 2.69 -6.62 14.67
CA ASP A 167 3.30 -5.80 13.61
C ASP A 167 2.51 -5.85 12.28
N PHE A 168 1.35 -6.51 12.26
CA PHE A 168 0.53 -6.65 11.04
C PHE A 168 -0.24 -5.37 10.71
N ALA A 169 -0.48 -5.15 9.42
CA ALA A 169 -1.32 -4.06 8.95
C ALA A 169 -2.79 -4.23 9.36
N GLY A 170 -3.49 -3.11 9.50
CA GLY A 170 -4.95 -3.08 9.54
C GLY A 170 -5.52 -3.43 8.17
N ARG A 171 -6.35 -4.48 8.09
CA ARG A 171 -6.96 -4.92 6.82
C ARG A 171 -8.45 -5.19 7.03
N PRO A 172 -9.31 -4.17 6.91
CA PRO A 172 -10.74 -4.30 7.19
C PRO A 172 -11.43 -5.36 6.32
N ASP A 173 -10.98 -5.55 5.08
CA ASP A 173 -11.45 -6.60 4.17
C ASP A 173 -11.23 -8.00 4.75
N LYS A 174 -10.02 -8.28 5.24
CA LYS A 174 -9.67 -9.56 5.87
C LYS A 174 -10.36 -9.74 7.22
N LEU A 175 -10.41 -8.68 8.02
CA LEU A 175 -11.06 -8.68 9.33
C LEU A 175 -12.56 -9.02 9.21
N VAL A 176 -13.27 -8.37 8.29
CA VAL A 176 -14.69 -8.63 8.04
C VAL A 176 -14.89 -10.03 7.46
N GLY A 177 -13.98 -10.49 6.59
CA GLY A 177 -13.95 -11.87 6.12
C GLY A 177 -13.87 -12.88 7.28
N TYR A 178 -12.91 -12.68 8.19
CA TYR A 178 -12.72 -13.49 9.39
C TYR A 178 -13.98 -13.49 10.28
N ILE A 179 -14.56 -12.31 10.57
CA ILE A 179 -15.78 -12.21 11.39
C ILE A 179 -16.92 -13.02 10.75
N ARG A 180 -17.13 -12.90 9.43
CA ARG A 180 -18.16 -13.65 8.70
C ARG A 180 -17.95 -15.16 8.78
N GLU A 181 -16.71 -15.64 8.76
CA GLU A 181 -16.41 -17.07 8.94
C GLU A 181 -16.65 -17.52 10.37
N PHE A 182 -16.28 -16.69 11.35
CA PHE A 182 -16.50 -16.96 12.76
C PHE A 182 -18.00 -17.11 13.06
N THR A 183 -18.82 -16.15 12.63
CA THR A 183 -20.27 -16.16 12.91
C THR A 183 -21.02 -17.26 12.15
N LYS A 184 -20.51 -17.71 10.99
CA LYS A 184 -21.06 -18.90 10.30
C LYS A 184 -20.90 -20.19 11.12
N LYS A 185 -19.78 -20.34 11.84
CA LYS A 185 -19.47 -21.53 12.64
C LYS A 185 -20.21 -21.54 13.98
N SER A 186 -20.65 -20.39 14.46
CA SER A 186 -21.43 -20.23 15.69
C SER A 186 -22.78 -19.57 15.39
N PRO A 187 -23.79 -20.32 14.92
CA PRO A 187 -25.03 -19.76 14.33
C PRO A 187 -26.03 -19.23 15.37
N SER A 188 -25.58 -18.66 16.48
CA SER A 188 -26.44 -17.97 17.44
C SER A 188 -27.16 -16.81 16.74
N VAL A 189 -28.50 -16.82 16.77
CA VAL A 189 -29.36 -15.89 16.02
C VAL A 189 -29.21 -14.44 16.51
N ASP A 190 -28.77 -14.24 17.75
CA ASP A 190 -28.64 -12.92 18.40
C ASP A 190 -27.18 -12.60 18.80
N GLN A 191 -26.22 -12.85 17.89
CA GLN A 191 -24.81 -12.51 18.18
C GLN A 191 -24.54 -11.01 18.03
N THR A 192 -23.94 -10.39 19.04
CA THR A 192 -23.43 -9.01 18.96
C THR A 192 -21.92 -9.03 18.70
N VAL A 193 -21.47 -8.31 17.68
CA VAL A 193 -20.05 -8.16 17.33
C VAL A 193 -19.58 -6.78 17.77
N PHE A 194 -18.67 -6.72 18.73
CA PHE A 194 -17.97 -5.51 19.13
C PHE A 194 -16.66 -5.43 18.38
N LEU A 195 -16.46 -4.38 17.59
CA LEU A 195 -15.20 -4.09 16.93
C LEU A 195 -14.52 -2.91 17.61
N VAL A 196 -13.43 -3.19 18.32
CA VAL A 196 -12.65 -2.20 19.08
C VAL A 196 -11.39 -1.86 18.30
N SER A 197 -11.32 -0.67 17.71
CA SER A 197 -10.24 -0.25 16.79
C SER A 197 -10.03 1.26 16.86
N ASP A 198 -8.90 1.75 16.38
CA ASP A 198 -8.65 3.17 16.18
C ASP A 198 -9.28 3.71 14.88
N PHE A 199 -9.79 2.83 14.01
CA PHE A 199 -10.48 3.16 12.76
C PHE A 199 -9.71 4.14 11.86
N GLN A 200 -8.41 3.88 11.66
CA GLN A 200 -7.55 4.67 10.78
C GLN A 200 -8.22 5.02 9.45
N GLU A 201 -8.12 6.30 9.04
CA GLU A 201 -8.66 6.77 7.77
C GLU A 201 -8.03 6.03 6.58
N GLN A 202 -6.74 5.67 6.66
CA GLN A 202 -6.04 4.90 5.64
C GLN A 202 -6.67 3.51 5.42
N ASP A 203 -7.18 2.88 6.48
CA ASP A 203 -7.76 1.54 6.42
C ASP A 203 -9.26 1.58 6.09
N TRP A 204 -9.99 2.53 6.69
CA TRP A 204 -11.47 2.57 6.69
C TRP A 204 -12.08 3.70 5.85
N GLY A 205 -11.31 4.72 5.47
CA GLY A 205 -11.80 5.96 4.85
C GLY A 205 -12.24 5.81 3.39
N SER A 206 -11.68 4.85 2.65
CA SER A 206 -12.02 4.57 1.24
C SER A 206 -12.33 3.09 0.99
N PRO A 207 -13.40 2.53 1.58
CA PRO A 207 -13.70 1.11 1.44
C PRO A 207 -14.11 0.79 0.00
N ASN A 208 -13.55 -0.28 -0.57
CA ASN A 208 -13.98 -0.78 -1.87
C ASN A 208 -15.40 -1.37 -1.81
N GLU A 209 -16.02 -1.59 -2.98
CA GLU A 209 -17.40 -2.12 -3.06
C GLU A 209 -17.55 -3.51 -2.40
N GLY A 210 -16.49 -4.33 -2.45
CA GLY A 210 -16.47 -5.65 -1.79
C GLY A 210 -16.60 -5.55 -0.27
N LEU A 211 -15.81 -4.68 0.36
CA LEU A 211 -15.84 -4.43 1.80
C LEU A 211 -17.18 -3.80 2.23
N LYS A 212 -17.69 -2.82 1.48
CA LYS A 212 -19.01 -2.22 1.75
C LYS A 212 -20.13 -3.27 1.73
N SER A 213 -20.13 -4.14 0.72
CA SER A 213 -21.10 -5.23 0.61
C SER A 213 -20.98 -6.21 1.77
N ALA A 214 -19.76 -6.65 2.11
CA ALA A 214 -19.52 -7.59 3.19
C ALA A 214 -19.94 -7.04 4.57
N LEU A 215 -19.65 -5.77 4.86
CA LEU A 215 -20.11 -5.09 6.07
C LEU A 215 -21.64 -4.96 6.11
N THR A 216 -22.26 -4.60 4.98
CA THR A 216 -23.72 -4.50 4.88
C THR A 216 -24.40 -5.85 5.15
N GLU A 217 -23.86 -6.95 4.61
CA GLU A 217 -24.34 -8.30 4.91
C GLU A 217 -24.16 -8.67 6.38
N LEU A 218 -23.02 -8.33 6.98
CA LEU A 218 -22.75 -8.59 8.38
C LEU A 218 -23.75 -7.86 9.28
N CYS A 219 -23.98 -6.57 9.04
CA CYS A 219 -24.92 -5.74 9.78
C CYS A 219 -26.40 -6.13 9.57
N LYS A 220 -26.74 -6.81 8.47
CA LYS A 220 -28.09 -7.38 8.25
C LYS A 220 -28.37 -8.59 9.13
N LYS A 221 -27.33 -9.36 9.47
CA LYS A 221 -27.45 -10.64 10.19
C LYS A 221 -27.15 -10.52 11.68
N HIS A 222 -26.28 -9.59 12.04
CA HIS A 222 -25.78 -9.42 13.40
C HIS A 222 -25.80 -7.95 13.79
N THR A 223 -25.89 -7.69 15.09
CA THR A 223 -25.64 -6.35 15.58
C THR A 223 -24.13 -6.11 15.62
N VAL A 224 -23.64 -5.12 14.88
CA VAL A 224 -22.23 -4.72 14.89
C VAL A 224 -22.08 -3.37 15.59
N VAL A 225 -21.23 -3.33 16.61
CA VAL A 225 -20.94 -2.13 17.41
C VAL A 225 -19.49 -1.72 17.19
N PHE A 226 -19.28 -0.54 16.63
CA PHE A 226 -17.96 0.05 16.43
C PHE A 226 -17.55 0.84 17.68
N VAL A 227 -16.39 0.53 18.24
CA VAL A 227 -15.89 1.07 19.51
C VAL A 227 -14.54 1.77 19.25
N PRO A 228 -14.54 3.08 18.95
CA PRO A 228 -13.33 3.81 18.57
C PRO A 228 -12.39 4.00 19.76
N VAL A 229 -11.06 3.86 19.61
CA VAL A 229 -10.07 4.10 20.69
C VAL A 229 -9.11 5.28 20.42
N GLY A 230 -9.17 5.90 19.24
CA GLY A 230 -8.37 7.06 18.88
C GLY A 230 -8.83 8.37 19.54
N ASP A 231 -7.92 9.34 19.64
CA ASP A 231 -8.15 10.72 20.07
C ASP A 231 -8.29 11.69 18.88
N GLY A 232 -8.20 11.17 17.65
CA GLY A 232 -8.28 11.94 16.41
C GLY A 232 -6.99 12.70 16.05
N SER A 233 -5.85 12.36 16.65
CA SER A 233 -4.55 12.93 16.28
C SER A 233 -3.99 12.26 15.03
N ASP A 234 -3.73 13.07 14.00
CA ASP A 234 -3.15 12.65 12.70
C ASP A 234 -1.65 12.95 12.58
N ALA A 235 -1.04 13.50 13.65
CA ALA A 235 0.37 13.85 13.65
C ALA A 235 1.23 12.57 13.74
N ASN A 236 1.82 12.18 12.62
CA ASN A 236 2.68 11.00 12.51
C ASN A 236 3.79 11.23 11.48
N LEU A 237 5.01 10.84 11.83
CA LEU A 237 6.13 10.78 10.90
C LEU A 237 6.43 9.31 10.62
N PHE A 238 6.57 8.98 9.34
CA PHE A 238 6.74 7.61 8.89
C PHE A 238 8.08 7.47 8.17
N ALA A 239 8.92 6.52 8.60
CA ALA A 239 10.12 6.14 7.86
C ALA A 239 9.68 5.36 6.61
N ALA A 240 9.57 6.04 5.48
CA ALA A 240 8.79 5.58 4.35
C ALA A 240 9.49 4.53 3.50
N ASP A 241 10.74 4.79 3.13
CA ASP A 241 11.51 3.91 2.26
C ASP A 241 13.00 4.05 2.53
N LEU A 242 13.75 2.99 2.26
CA LEU A 242 15.20 2.98 2.23
C LEU A 242 15.67 2.15 1.06
N THR A 243 16.36 2.79 0.12
CA THR A 243 16.85 2.14 -1.10
C THR A 243 18.33 2.39 -1.31
N LEU A 244 18.98 1.46 -2.03
CA LEU A 244 20.30 1.70 -2.62
C LEU A 244 20.13 2.45 -3.94
N LEU A 245 20.99 3.42 -4.18
CA LEU A 245 21.05 4.13 -5.46
C LEU A 245 21.82 3.35 -6.53
N GLN A 246 22.56 2.31 -6.13
CA GLN A 246 23.26 1.41 -7.05
C GLN A 246 22.57 0.04 -7.09
N GLY A 247 22.64 -0.63 -8.24
CA GLY A 247 22.06 -1.97 -8.41
C GLY A 247 22.80 -3.09 -7.67
N ALA A 248 24.09 -2.89 -7.38
CA ALA A 248 24.91 -3.84 -6.63
C ALA A 248 26.04 -3.10 -5.90
N VAL A 249 26.51 -3.70 -4.80
CA VAL A 249 27.53 -3.11 -3.93
C VAL A 249 28.80 -3.97 -3.98
N ARG A 250 29.94 -3.34 -4.26
CA ARG A 250 31.26 -3.97 -4.16
C ARG A 250 31.83 -3.79 -2.75
N VAL A 251 32.41 -4.85 -2.19
CA VAL A 251 33.21 -4.73 -0.96
C VAL A 251 34.39 -3.76 -1.18
N GLY A 252 34.61 -2.88 -0.21
CA GLY A 252 35.60 -1.80 -0.24
C GLY A 252 35.12 -0.53 -0.94
N GLN A 253 33.94 -0.52 -1.56
CA GLN A 253 33.37 0.66 -2.20
C GLN A 253 32.29 1.33 -1.33
N THR A 254 32.01 2.59 -1.66
CA THR A 254 30.97 3.39 -1.00
C THR A 254 29.60 3.07 -1.60
N ALA A 255 28.72 2.49 -0.80
CA ALA A 255 27.30 2.37 -1.07
C ALA A 255 26.61 3.72 -0.82
N HIS A 256 25.61 4.05 -1.64
CA HIS A 256 24.81 5.25 -1.54
C HIS A 256 23.36 4.88 -1.26
N PHE A 257 22.80 5.42 -0.18
CA PHE A 257 21.45 5.13 0.27
C PHE A 257 20.58 6.38 0.13
N ALA A 258 19.33 6.17 -0.28
CA ALA A 258 18.28 7.17 -0.23
C ALA A 258 17.21 6.70 0.75
N GLY A 259 17.05 7.45 1.84
CA GLY A 259 15.95 7.29 2.78
C GLY A 259 14.86 8.32 2.51
N SER A 260 13.60 7.96 2.75
CA SER A 260 12.49 8.90 2.68
C SER A 260 11.68 8.91 3.97
N VAL A 261 11.18 10.09 4.35
CA VAL A 261 10.33 10.28 5.51
C VAL A 261 9.07 10.99 5.07
N LEU A 262 7.92 10.44 5.44
CA LEU A 262 6.60 10.99 5.15
C LEU A 262 6.04 11.66 6.40
N ASN A 263 5.56 12.89 6.28
CA ASN A 263 4.79 13.56 7.31
C ASN A 263 3.30 13.46 7.01
N GLN A 264 2.56 12.68 7.81
CA GLN A 264 1.10 12.59 7.72
C GLN A 264 0.39 13.69 8.52
N GLY A 265 1.12 14.48 9.31
CA GLY A 265 0.56 15.61 10.05
C GLY A 265 0.12 16.78 9.16
N SER A 266 -0.59 17.71 9.79
CA SER A 266 -1.03 18.99 9.19
C SER A 266 -0.03 20.13 9.40
N GLU A 267 1.02 19.92 10.19
CA GLU A 267 2.08 20.90 10.49
C GLU A 267 3.43 20.44 9.92
N ILE A 268 4.35 21.38 9.72
CA ILE A 268 5.73 21.06 9.35
C ILE A 268 6.45 20.37 10.50
N ALA A 269 7.19 19.31 10.20
CA ALA A 269 8.10 18.68 11.15
C ALA A 269 9.51 19.22 10.91
N GLU A 270 9.99 20.10 11.78
CA GLU A 270 11.32 20.71 11.67
C GLU A 270 12.38 19.85 12.35
N ASP A 271 13.60 19.90 11.81
CA ASP A 271 14.82 19.28 12.38
C ASP A 271 14.66 17.81 12.81
N VAL A 272 13.90 17.02 12.06
CA VAL A 272 13.69 15.59 12.32
C VAL A 272 15.02 14.86 12.18
N PRO A 273 15.56 14.25 13.26
CA PRO A 273 16.78 13.48 13.18
C PRO A 273 16.51 12.14 12.48
N VAL A 274 17.37 11.80 11.53
CA VAL A 274 17.30 10.55 10.77
C VAL A 274 18.65 9.87 10.75
N GLU A 275 18.66 8.64 11.22
CA GLU A 275 19.82 7.79 11.39
C GLU A 275 19.82 6.71 10.31
N LEU A 276 20.97 6.54 9.64
CA LEU A 276 21.26 5.32 8.91
C LEU A 276 22.04 4.38 9.82
N ILE A 277 21.53 3.17 10.01
CA ILE A 277 22.16 2.10 10.77
C ILE A 277 22.49 0.97 9.80
N VAL A 278 23.72 0.47 9.78
CA VAL A 278 24.12 -0.70 8.97
C VAL A 278 24.69 -1.76 9.92
N ASP A 279 24.14 -2.97 9.85
CA ASP A 279 24.52 -4.11 10.70
C ASP A 279 24.53 -3.83 12.21
N GLY A 280 23.67 -2.91 12.63
CA GLY A 280 23.51 -2.51 14.03
C GLY A 280 24.36 -1.32 14.45
N GLU A 281 25.27 -0.83 13.60
CA GLU A 281 26.08 0.36 13.87
C GLU A 281 25.43 1.62 13.25
N THR A 282 25.33 2.70 14.02
CA THR A 282 24.84 3.98 13.51
C THR A 282 25.93 4.65 12.69
N ILE A 283 25.75 4.68 11.37
CA ILE A 283 26.75 5.19 10.44
C ILE A 283 26.72 6.71 10.37
N ALA A 284 25.52 7.28 10.31
CA ALA A 284 25.34 8.72 10.15
C ALA A 284 23.98 9.16 10.68
N THR A 285 23.93 10.39 11.20
CA THR A 285 22.71 11.09 11.55
C THR A 285 22.62 12.37 10.72
N ARG A 286 21.46 12.63 10.15
CA ARG A 286 21.12 13.84 9.40
C ARG A 286 19.85 14.44 9.99
N THR A 287 19.60 15.73 9.74
CA THR A 287 18.34 16.37 10.05
C THR A 287 17.63 16.74 8.76
N LEU A 288 16.31 16.63 8.75
CA LEU A 288 15.47 17.11 7.65
C LEU A 288 14.23 17.81 8.18
N SER A 289 13.69 18.72 7.38
CA SER A 289 12.36 19.29 7.62
C SER A 289 11.38 18.69 6.63
N VAL A 290 10.24 18.19 7.13
CA VAL A 290 9.21 17.53 6.31
C VAL A 290 7.94 18.35 6.35
N GLY A 291 7.56 18.92 5.19
CA GLY A 291 6.31 19.66 5.06
C GLY A 291 5.06 18.79 5.34
N PRO A 292 3.93 19.40 5.70
CA PRO A 292 2.70 18.66 5.99
C PRO A 292 2.22 17.90 4.75
N LYS A 293 1.82 16.63 4.94
CA LYS A 293 1.40 15.71 3.86
C LYS A 293 2.44 15.58 2.73
N GLN A 294 3.73 15.80 3.03
CA GLN A 294 4.82 15.68 2.07
C GLN A 294 5.81 14.60 2.49
N THR A 295 6.54 14.10 1.49
CA THR A 295 7.70 13.22 1.67
C THR A 295 8.97 14.05 1.44
N ALA A 296 9.96 13.87 2.30
CA ALA A 296 11.29 14.43 2.11
C ALA A 296 12.33 13.31 2.09
N GLU A 297 13.36 13.49 1.26
CA GLU A 297 14.42 12.51 1.04
C GLU A 297 15.72 12.95 1.73
N VAL A 298 16.49 11.96 2.16
CA VAL A 298 17.81 12.14 2.76
C VAL A 298 18.79 11.13 2.15
N LEU A 299 19.98 11.61 1.80
CA LEU A 299 21.03 10.80 1.21
C LEU A 299 22.11 10.46 2.22
N PHE A 300 22.55 9.21 2.19
CA PHE A 300 23.65 8.69 2.98
C PHE A 300 24.67 7.97 2.12
N SER A 301 25.88 7.84 2.65
CA SER A 301 26.95 7.07 2.02
C SER A 301 27.74 6.30 3.07
N HIS A 302 28.10 5.06 2.77
CA HIS A 302 28.87 4.21 3.67
C HIS A 302 29.74 3.23 2.88
N ALA A 303 31.01 3.08 3.29
CA ALA A 303 31.90 2.09 2.69
C ALA A 303 31.62 0.71 3.30
N ILE A 304 31.21 -0.25 2.46
CA ILE A 304 30.93 -1.61 2.92
C ILE A 304 32.21 -2.42 2.88
N THR A 305 32.64 -2.96 4.03
CA THR A 305 33.95 -3.60 4.17
C THR A 305 33.91 -5.12 4.29
N GLN A 306 32.72 -5.69 4.52
CA GLN A 306 32.52 -7.13 4.64
C GLN A 306 31.75 -7.65 3.43
N LEU A 307 32.00 -8.92 3.07
CA LEU A 307 31.29 -9.64 2.02
C LEU A 307 30.00 -10.25 2.56
N GLY A 308 28.98 -10.33 1.72
CA GLY A 308 27.75 -11.08 2.00
C GLY A 308 26.56 -10.18 2.32
N GLN A 309 25.62 -10.71 3.09
CA GLN A 309 24.35 -10.06 3.37
C GLN A 309 24.49 -8.99 4.46
N HIS A 310 23.94 -7.81 4.19
CA HIS A 310 23.91 -6.66 5.08
C HIS A 310 22.48 -6.22 5.34
N ARG A 311 22.26 -5.62 6.51
CA ARG A 311 20.98 -4.99 6.85
C ARG A 311 21.19 -3.52 7.17
N ALA A 312 20.59 -2.67 6.33
CA ALA A 312 20.47 -1.25 6.61
C ALA A 312 19.09 -0.93 7.22
N VAL A 313 19.05 0.05 8.12
CA VAL A 313 17.85 0.55 8.77
C VAL A 313 17.87 2.06 8.70
N LEU A 314 16.80 2.66 8.18
CA LEU A 314 16.54 4.07 8.32
C LEU A 314 15.69 4.23 9.57
N LYS A 315 16.14 5.05 10.52
CA LYS A 315 15.42 5.31 11.77
C LYS A 315 15.21 6.81 11.92
N ILE A 316 14.00 7.22 12.25
CA ILE A 316 13.68 8.61 12.52
C ILE A 316 13.53 8.87 14.03
N GLY A 317 13.40 10.15 14.41
CA GLY A 317 13.19 10.56 15.80
C GLY A 317 11.96 9.91 16.45
N GLN A 318 11.90 9.89 17.78
CA GLN A 318 10.76 9.29 18.49
C GLN A 318 9.50 10.13 18.31
N ASP A 319 8.41 9.50 17.89
CA ASP A 319 7.07 10.08 17.90
C ASP A 319 6.07 9.19 18.67
N ALA A 320 4.78 9.45 18.48
CA ALA A 320 3.72 8.68 19.12
C ALA A 320 3.68 7.21 18.64
N ASN A 321 4.14 6.88 17.43
CA ASN A 321 4.06 5.55 16.84
C ASN A 321 5.46 4.92 16.67
N PRO A 322 6.06 4.31 17.69
CA PRO A 322 7.41 3.75 17.59
C PRO A 322 7.56 2.64 16.53
N ALA A 323 6.47 2.00 16.11
CA ALA A 323 6.48 0.87 15.18
C ALA A 323 6.88 1.27 13.76
N ASP A 324 6.62 2.52 13.37
CA ASP A 324 6.80 2.99 12.00
C ASP A 324 7.94 4.00 11.81
N ASN A 325 8.66 4.24 12.91
CA ASN A 325 9.87 5.06 12.94
C ASN A 325 11.10 4.35 12.33
N LYS A 326 10.93 3.16 11.74
CA LYS A 326 11.99 2.38 11.12
C LYS A 326 11.54 1.73 9.82
N THR A 327 12.39 1.79 8.81
CA THR A 327 12.28 0.96 7.61
C THR A 327 13.60 0.24 7.34
N TYR A 328 13.53 -0.90 6.66
CA TYR A 328 14.62 -1.86 6.54
C TYR A 328 14.96 -2.12 5.08
N LEU A 329 16.25 -2.26 4.80
CA LEU A 329 16.77 -2.68 3.51
C LEU A 329 17.78 -3.81 3.73
N SER A 330 17.56 -4.94 3.06
CA SER A 330 18.57 -6.00 2.97
C SER A 330 19.27 -5.92 1.61
N PHE A 331 20.58 -6.02 1.59
CA PHE A 331 21.37 -6.01 0.37
C PHE A 331 22.61 -6.90 0.51
N GLU A 332 23.15 -7.34 -0.62
CA GLU A 332 24.36 -8.15 -0.66
C GLU A 332 25.53 -7.33 -1.17
N ALA A 333 26.66 -7.42 -0.47
CA ALA A 333 27.94 -6.92 -0.92
C ALA A 333 28.73 -8.06 -1.55
N HIS A 334 29.14 -7.84 -2.80
CA HIS A 334 29.88 -8.80 -3.59
C HIS A 334 31.35 -8.40 -3.67
N ASP A 335 32.25 -9.37 -3.80
CA ASP A 335 33.59 -9.06 -4.29
C ASP A 335 33.50 -8.76 -5.79
N ARG A 336 33.08 -9.71 -6.61
CA ARG A 336 32.90 -9.53 -8.06
C ARG A 336 31.59 -10.17 -8.51
N LEU A 337 30.91 -9.55 -9.48
CA LEU A 337 29.83 -10.17 -10.25
C LEU A 337 30.42 -10.75 -11.54
N ARG A 338 30.31 -12.06 -11.72
CA ARG A 338 30.86 -12.79 -12.86
C ARG A 338 29.88 -12.77 -14.04
N VAL A 339 30.35 -12.27 -15.16
CA VAL A 339 29.63 -12.24 -16.43
C VAL A 339 30.33 -13.18 -17.40
N LEU A 340 29.61 -14.18 -17.92
CA LEU A 340 30.12 -15.04 -18.99
C LEU A 340 29.78 -14.40 -20.34
N ALA A 341 30.77 -13.86 -21.04
CA ALA A 341 30.63 -13.32 -22.38
C ALA A 341 30.91 -14.39 -23.44
N VAL A 342 29.87 -14.80 -24.14
CA VAL A 342 29.88 -15.82 -25.20
C VAL A 342 29.78 -15.13 -26.54
N VAL A 343 30.75 -15.41 -27.41
CA VAL A 343 30.82 -14.92 -28.79
C VAL A 343 30.96 -16.10 -29.75
N ASP A 344 30.76 -15.87 -31.06
CA ASP A 344 30.75 -16.97 -32.04
C ASP A 344 32.04 -17.80 -32.04
N GLN A 345 33.18 -17.12 -32.03
CA GLN A 345 34.51 -17.72 -32.00
C GLN A 345 35.27 -17.25 -30.76
N PRO A 346 36.16 -18.07 -30.17
CA PRO A 346 37.00 -17.66 -29.06
C PRO A 346 37.72 -16.34 -29.36
N PRO A 347 37.70 -15.38 -28.44
CA PRO A 347 38.32 -14.09 -28.70
C PRO A 347 39.81 -14.24 -28.94
N ALA A 348 40.31 -13.66 -30.03
CA ALA A 348 41.74 -13.53 -30.27
C ALA A 348 42.25 -12.19 -29.72
N GLU A 349 43.48 -12.18 -29.22
CA GLU A 349 44.10 -10.97 -28.68
C GLU A 349 44.20 -9.86 -29.73
N GLY A 350 43.83 -8.63 -29.34
CA GLY A 350 43.86 -7.45 -30.21
C GLY A 350 42.73 -7.36 -31.24
N ILE A 351 41.79 -8.33 -31.28
CA ILE A 351 40.59 -8.26 -32.12
C ILE A 351 39.43 -7.70 -31.29
N ALA A 352 38.74 -6.69 -31.83
CA ALA A 352 37.55 -6.13 -31.20
C ALA A 352 36.45 -7.19 -31.09
N LYS A 353 35.86 -7.31 -29.91
CA LYS A 353 34.79 -8.27 -29.61
C LYS A 353 33.44 -7.56 -29.70
N PRO A 354 32.37 -8.26 -30.12
CA PRO A 354 31.01 -7.72 -30.08
C PRO A 354 30.58 -7.21 -28.69
N THR A 355 31.22 -7.70 -27.62
CA THR A 355 30.92 -7.37 -26.21
C THR A 355 31.70 -6.18 -25.66
N ASP A 356 32.67 -5.61 -26.38
CA ASP A 356 33.62 -4.62 -25.83
C ASP A 356 32.93 -3.37 -25.27
N PHE A 357 31.88 -2.88 -25.92
CA PHE A 357 31.12 -1.72 -25.43
C PHE A 357 30.35 -2.03 -24.15
N VAL A 358 29.79 -3.23 -24.02
CA VAL A 358 29.09 -3.66 -22.80
C VAL A 358 30.08 -3.73 -21.64
N GLU A 359 31.24 -4.34 -21.87
CA GLU A 359 32.31 -4.42 -20.86
C GLU A 359 32.82 -3.02 -20.47
N LEU A 360 33.04 -2.13 -21.43
CA LEU A 360 33.48 -0.76 -21.16
C LEU A 360 32.47 0.03 -20.31
N CYS A 361 31.16 -0.22 -20.47
CA CYS A 361 30.13 0.43 -19.67
C CYS A 361 30.15 -0.02 -18.22
N LEU A 362 30.33 -1.32 -18.00
CA LEU A 362 30.33 -1.92 -16.66
C LEU A 362 31.67 -1.78 -15.93
N ASN A 363 32.77 -1.76 -16.68
CA ASN A 363 34.13 -1.60 -16.20
C ASN A 363 34.86 -0.49 -16.98
N PRO A 364 34.56 0.80 -16.71
CA PRO A 364 35.15 1.95 -17.41
C PRO A 364 36.59 2.24 -16.93
N PHE A 365 37.41 1.20 -16.83
CA PHE A 365 38.78 1.24 -16.35
C PHE A 365 39.73 0.76 -17.45
N ARG A 366 40.96 1.30 -17.46
CA ARG A 366 41.96 0.92 -18.47
C ARG A 366 42.27 -0.57 -18.45
N ASP A 367 42.31 -1.16 -17.25
CA ASP A 367 42.65 -2.57 -17.04
C ASP A 367 41.39 -3.46 -16.97
N GLY A 368 40.20 -2.92 -17.29
CA GLY A 368 38.94 -3.66 -17.41
C GLY A 368 38.59 -4.48 -16.16
N SER A 369 38.28 -5.77 -16.37
CA SER A 369 37.95 -6.73 -15.30
C SER A 369 39.07 -6.93 -14.27
N GLU A 370 40.33 -6.68 -14.64
CA GLU A 370 41.49 -6.80 -13.74
C GLU A 370 41.68 -5.58 -12.83
N ASP A 371 40.99 -4.45 -13.09
CA ASP A 371 41.10 -3.27 -12.22
C ASP A 371 40.53 -3.60 -10.82
N PRO A 372 41.23 -3.26 -9.71
CA PRO A 372 40.76 -3.51 -8.35
C PRO A 372 39.37 -2.91 -8.02
N ARG A 373 38.92 -1.92 -8.79
CA ARG A 373 37.63 -1.22 -8.62
C ARG A 373 36.52 -1.81 -9.48
N ALA A 374 36.80 -2.65 -10.47
CA ALA A 374 35.77 -3.23 -11.32
C ALA A 374 34.81 -4.10 -10.48
N LEU A 375 33.50 -3.86 -10.56
CA LEU A 375 32.54 -4.73 -9.88
C LEU A 375 32.31 -6.01 -10.70
N TYR A 376 32.32 -5.89 -12.02
CA TYR A 376 32.04 -6.98 -12.93
C TYR A 376 33.34 -7.67 -13.34
N ASN A 377 33.30 -8.99 -13.46
CA ASN A 377 34.40 -9.81 -13.96
C ASN A 377 33.92 -10.57 -15.20
N PHE A 378 34.42 -10.17 -16.36
CA PHE A 378 34.07 -10.80 -17.62
C PHE A 378 34.97 -12.01 -17.89
N VAL A 379 34.34 -13.17 -18.11
CA VAL A 379 35.01 -14.36 -18.63
C VAL A 379 34.54 -14.56 -20.06
N HIS A 380 35.48 -14.60 -21.01
CA HIS A 380 35.12 -14.74 -22.42
C HIS A 380 35.36 -16.15 -22.92
N ILE A 381 34.39 -16.68 -23.68
CA ILE A 381 34.49 -17.98 -24.33
C ILE A 381 33.90 -17.92 -25.75
N GLY A 382 34.31 -18.86 -26.61
CA GLY A 382 33.58 -19.14 -27.84
C GLY A 382 32.33 -19.99 -27.57
N MET A 383 31.36 -19.98 -28.49
CA MET A 383 30.12 -20.75 -28.34
C MET A 383 30.38 -22.25 -28.14
N GLN A 384 31.40 -22.81 -28.82
CA GLN A 384 31.78 -24.23 -28.68
C GLN A 384 32.20 -24.66 -27.27
N GLU A 385 32.55 -23.72 -26.40
CA GLU A 385 33.02 -24.01 -25.03
C GLU A 385 31.87 -23.96 -24.01
N LEU A 386 30.68 -23.47 -24.41
CA LEU A 386 29.55 -23.21 -23.50
C LEU A 386 29.12 -24.46 -22.72
N LEU A 387 29.11 -25.62 -23.36
CA LEU A 387 28.71 -26.89 -22.73
C LEU A 387 29.68 -27.38 -21.65
N ALA A 388 30.97 -27.00 -21.75
CA ALA A 388 31.96 -27.36 -20.76
C ALA A 388 31.92 -26.44 -19.53
N GLU A 389 31.34 -25.24 -19.68
CA GLU A 389 31.30 -24.24 -18.62
C GLU A 389 30.15 -24.49 -17.64
N ASN A 390 30.44 -24.33 -16.34
CA ASN A 390 29.41 -24.38 -15.32
C ASN A 390 28.76 -23.00 -15.15
N LEU A 391 27.58 -22.83 -15.77
CA LEU A 391 26.85 -21.57 -15.77
C LEU A 391 26.40 -21.10 -14.38
N SER A 392 26.30 -21.98 -13.39
CA SER A 392 25.88 -21.60 -12.02
C SER A 392 26.90 -20.71 -11.28
N LYS A 393 28.09 -20.51 -11.86
CA LYS A 393 29.14 -19.61 -11.33
C LYS A 393 28.95 -18.15 -11.74
N TYR A 394 28.02 -17.86 -12.65
CA TYR A 394 27.84 -16.54 -13.24
C TYR A 394 26.46 -16.00 -12.89
N GLU A 395 26.40 -14.70 -12.60
CA GLU A 395 25.14 -13.99 -12.38
C GLU A 395 24.48 -13.63 -13.72
N LEU A 396 25.27 -13.51 -14.80
CA LEU A 396 24.80 -13.18 -16.14
C LEU A 396 25.58 -13.96 -17.20
N VAL A 397 24.86 -14.51 -18.19
CA VAL A 397 25.44 -14.97 -19.45
C VAL A 397 25.08 -13.96 -20.54
N LEU A 398 26.09 -13.32 -21.13
CA LEU A 398 25.97 -12.39 -22.24
C LEU A 398 26.32 -13.13 -23.53
N ILE A 399 25.40 -13.22 -24.48
CA ILE A 399 25.60 -13.87 -25.77
C ILE A 399 25.50 -12.81 -26.87
N ALA A 400 26.58 -12.59 -27.62
CA ALA A 400 26.63 -11.53 -28.62
C ALA A 400 27.12 -12.06 -29.98
N ASP A 401 26.31 -11.82 -31.02
CA ASP A 401 26.63 -12.11 -32.42
C ASP A 401 27.09 -13.57 -32.70
N VAL A 402 26.42 -14.54 -32.06
CA VAL A 402 26.66 -15.98 -32.26
C VAL A 402 25.84 -16.51 -33.44
N ASN A 403 26.45 -17.31 -34.31
CA ASN A 403 25.79 -17.80 -35.52
C ASN A 403 24.62 -18.73 -35.24
N SER A 404 24.82 -19.69 -34.33
CA SER A 404 23.79 -20.66 -33.99
C SER A 404 23.95 -21.18 -32.57
N VAL A 405 22.84 -21.60 -31.98
CA VAL A 405 22.81 -22.34 -30.72
C VAL A 405 22.26 -23.72 -31.03
N THR A 406 23.02 -24.76 -30.72
CA THR A 406 22.58 -26.15 -30.91
C THR A 406 21.50 -26.53 -29.90
N ALA A 407 20.75 -27.60 -30.17
CA ALA A 407 19.73 -28.09 -29.24
C ALA A 407 20.29 -28.40 -27.83
N THR A 408 21.51 -28.94 -27.75
CA THR A 408 22.16 -29.26 -26.46
C THR A 408 22.56 -28.00 -25.69
N GLU A 409 23.12 -27.00 -26.37
CA GLU A 409 23.46 -25.70 -25.77
C GLU A 409 22.21 -24.94 -25.32
N ALA A 410 21.15 -24.97 -26.13
CA ALA A 410 19.86 -24.39 -25.76
C ALA A 410 19.32 -25.04 -24.47
N LYS A 411 19.42 -26.36 -24.32
CA LYS A 411 19.02 -27.07 -23.11
C LYS A 411 19.88 -26.72 -21.89
N HIS A 412 21.18 -26.51 -22.08
CA HIS A 412 22.08 -26.05 -21.02
C HIS A 412 21.72 -24.64 -20.53
N LEU A 413 21.45 -23.72 -21.46
CA LEU A 413 20.96 -22.37 -21.14
C LEU A 413 19.59 -22.39 -20.48
N GLU A 414 18.66 -23.22 -20.96
CA GLU A 414 17.33 -23.39 -20.34
C GLU A 414 17.44 -23.84 -18.89
N ALA A 415 18.31 -24.80 -18.57
CA ALA A 415 18.51 -25.25 -17.20
C ALA A 415 19.04 -24.14 -16.29
N TYR A 416 19.99 -23.34 -16.79
CA TYR A 416 20.54 -22.18 -16.08
C TYR A 416 19.47 -21.10 -15.82
N VAL A 417 18.69 -20.73 -16.83
CA VAL A 417 17.62 -19.73 -16.69
C VAL A 417 16.51 -20.24 -15.77
N GLN A 418 16.11 -21.50 -15.92
CA GLN A 418 15.07 -22.08 -15.06
C GLN A 418 15.46 -22.06 -13.57
N ALA A 419 16.76 -22.15 -13.26
CA ALA A 419 17.30 -22.05 -11.91
C ALA A 419 17.42 -20.60 -11.37
N GLY A 420 17.08 -19.58 -12.18
CA GLY A 420 17.15 -18.16 -11.79
C GLY A 420 18.20 -17.34 -12.53
N GLY A 421 18.98 -17.95 -13.42
CA GLY A 421 20.01 -17.27 -14.19
C GLY A 421 19.46 -16.22 -15.16
N GLY A 422 20.22 -15.15 -15.36
CA GLY A 422 19.95 -14.13 -16.37
C GLY A 422 20.74 -14.40 -17.66
N VAL A 423 20.08 -14.27 -18.82
CA VAL A 423 20.76 -14.30 -20.12
C VAL A 423 20.43 -13.03 -20.92
N LEU A 424 21.46 -12.34 -21.42
CA LEU A 424 21.31 -11.17 -22.28
C LEU A 424 21.84 -11.50 -23.68
N PHE A 425 20.98 -11.40 -24.68
CA PHE A 425 21.35 -11.58 -26.09
C PHE A 425 21.47 -10.25 -26.81
N PHE A 426 22.56 -10.10 -27.57
CA PHE A 426 22.65 -9.13 -28.65
C PHE A 426 22.76 -9.86 -29.98
N MET A 427 21.87 -9.51 -30.91
CA MET A 427 21.91 -10.04 -32.26
C MET A 427 23.07 -9.46 -33.05
N GLY A 428 23.27 -9.91 -34.28
CA GLY A 428 24.32 -9.38 -35.14
C GLY A 428 24.35 -10.04 -36.52
N ASN A 429 25.42 -9.78 -37.27
CA ASN A 429 25.51 -10.23 -38.66
C ASN A 429 25.67 -11.75 -38.80
N ASN A 430 26.17 -12.43 -37.77
CA ASN A 430 26.43 -13.86 -37.84
C ASN A 430 25.18 -14.67 -37.52
N VAL A 431 24.21 -14.11 -36.79
CA VAL A 431 23.03 -14.84 -36.31
C VAL A 431 22.22 -15.45 -37.46
N SER A 432 21.94 -16.76 -37.37
CA SER A 432 21.03 -17.48 -38.26
C SER A 432 19.62 -17.56 -37.67
N PRO A 433 18.62 -16.82 -38.20
CA PRO A 433 17.26 -16.85 -37.67
C PRO A 433 16.63 -18.24 -37.72
N THR A 434 16.92 -19.01 -38.77
CA THR A 434 16.44 -20.38 -38.94
C THR A 434 16.95 -21.29 -37.82
N LEU A 435 18.26 -21.30 -37.55
CA LEU A 435 18.84 -22.17 -36.51
C LEU A 435 18.41 -21.75 -35.10
N TYR A 436 18.23 -20.45 -34.86
CA TYR A 436 17.68 -19.95 -33.60
C TYR A 436 16.21 -20.37 -33.44
N ASN A 437 15.40 -20.29 -34.49
CA ASN A 437 14.01 -20.74 -34.44
C ASN A 437 13.91 -22.26 -34.22
N ASP A 438 14.79 -23.04 -34.85
CA ASP A 438 14.83 -24.50 -34.70
C ASP A 438 15.21 -24.95 -33.28
N ASN A 439 16.11 -24.23 -32.60
CA ASN A 439 16.70 -24.69 -31.32
C ASN A 439 16.25 -23.90 -30.08
N LEU A 440 16.09 -22.57 -30.19
CA LEU A 440 15.70 -21.68 -29.08
C LEU A 440 14.21 -21.37 -29.08
N HIS A 441 13.56 -21.28 -30.24
CA HIS A 441 12.11 -21.07 -30.26
C HIS A 441 11.34 -22.38 -30.05
N ARG A 442 11.61 -23.40 -30.87
CA ARG A 442 10.95 -24.72 -30.83
C ARG A 442 9.43 -24.62 -30.65
N ASN A 443 8.76 -23.93 -31.58
CA ASN A 443 7.31 -23.70 -31.53
C ASN A 443 6.82 -23.06 -30.20
N GLY A 444 7.67 -22.26 -29.55
CA GLY A 444 7.36 -21.55 -28.31
C GLY A 444 7.64 -22.36 -27.03
N GLU A 445 8.16 -23.58 -27.15
CA GLU A 445 8.56 -24.42 -26.01
C GLU A 445 10.00 -24.21 -25.54
N GLY A 446 10.79 -23.44 -26.30
CA GLY A 446 12.16 -23.13 -25.95
C GLY A 446 12.33 -21.86 -25.12
N LEU A 447 13.59 -21.42 -25.06
CA LEU A 447 13.99 -20.18 -24.41
C LEU A 447 13.29 -18.95 -24.99
N PHE A 448 12.97 -18.98 -26.29
CA PHE A 448 12.28 -17.90 -27.02
C PHE A 448 10.82 -18.29 -27.30
N PRO A 449 9.84 -17.79 -26.52
CA PRO A 449 8.42 -18.07 -26.79
C PRO A 449 7.94 -17.52 -28.13
N TRP A 450 8.59 -16.49 -28.67
CA TRP A 450 8.29 -15.90 -29.97
C TRP A 450 9.32 -16.33 -31.03
N PRO A 451 8.92 -16.53 -32.28
CA PRO A 451 9.86 -16.79 -33.36
C PRO A 451 10.57 -15.51 -33.79
N LEU A 452 11.87 -15.61 -34.08
CA LEU A 452 12.61 -14.56 -34.78
C LEU A 452 12.02 -14.36 -36.18
N ILE A 453 12.08 -13.11 -36.65
CA ILE A 453 11.79 -12.79 -38.05
C ILE A 453 12.81 -13.46 -38.99
N ASP A 454 12.39 -13.77 -40.21
CA ASP A 454 13.19 -14.57 -41.15
C ASP A 454 14.42 -13.82 -41.69
N ALA A 455 14.38 -12.49 -41.67
CA ALA A 455 15.49 -11.62 -42.06
C ALA A 455 15.46 -10.31 -41.26
N PRO A 456 16.61 -9.66 -41.00
CA PRO A 456 16.64 -8.38 -40.31
C PRO A 456 15.83 -7.30 -41.03
N ILE A 457 15.03 -6.56 -40.27
CA ILE A 457 14.45 -5.28 -40.73
C ILE A 457 15.61 -4.29 -40.80
N LYS A 458 15.77 -3.62 -41.93
CA LYS A 458 16.86 -2.66 -42.14
C LYS A 458 16.42 -1.42 -42.87
N ASN A 459 17.05 -0.30 -42.52
CA ASN A 459 17.07 0.89 -43.35
C ASN A 459 18.53 1.29 -43.59
N ASP A 460 18.97 1.15 -44.84
CA ASP A 460 20.36 1.44 -45.23
C ASP A 460 20.63 2.97 -45.31
N ASP A 461 19.57 3.81 -45.34
CA ASP A 461 19.72 5.27 -45.21
C ASP A 461 19.85 5.66 -43.73
N LYS A 462 21.07 6.02 -43.32
CA LYS A 462 21.37 6.48 -41.96
C LYS A 462 20.58 7.74 -41.54
N LYS A 463 19.99 8.48 -42.47
CA LYS A 463 19.10 9.63 -42.17
C LYS A 463 17.70 9.18 -41.75
N GLN A 464 17.32 7.94 -42.03
CA GLN A 464 16.01 7.37 -41.70
C GLN A 464 16.18 6.14 -40.77
N PRO A 465 16.53 6.37 -39.50
CA PRO A 465 16.65 5.29 -38.52
C PRO A 465 15.33 4.55 -38.32
N LEU A 466 15.42 3.28 -37.93
CA LEU A 466 14.35 2.55 -37.28
C LEU A 466 14.17 3.15 -35.88
N LEU A 467 13.02 3.80 -35.67
CA LEU A 467 12.67 4.39 -34.37
C LEU A 467 12.04 3.31 -33.49
N LEU A 468 12.56 3.16 -32.28
CA LEU A 468 11.99 2.28 -31.27
C LEU A 468 10.75 2.92 -30.66
N SER A 469 9.65 2.18 -30.63
CA SER A 469 8.47 2.50 -29.83
C SER A 469 8.58 1.77 -28.50
N ILE A 470 8.75 2.52 -27.40
CA ILE A 470 8.90 1.93 -26.06
C ILE A 470 7.57 1.34 -25.61
N GLN A 471 7.64 0.10 -25.11
CA GLN A 471 6.54 -0.62 -24.51
C GLN A 471 6.83 -0.84 -23.02
N GLN A 472 5.80 -1.04 -22.21
CA GLN A 472 5.94 -1.28 -20.76
C GLN A 472 6.79 -0.19 -20.08
N ALA A 473 6.43 1.08 -20.20
CA ALA A 473 7.28 2.21 -19.77
C ALA A 473 7.63 2.22 -18.26
N ASP A 474 6.90 1.46 -17.45
CA ASP A 474 7.13 1.21 -16.03
C ASP A 474 8.11 0.05 -15.75
N HIS A 475 8.53 -0.68 -16.78
CA HIS A 475 9.49 -1.78 -16.65
C HIS A 475 10.85 -1.28 -16.10
N PRO A 476 11.51 -2.02 -15.19
CA PRO A 476 12.77 -1.58 -14.56
C PRO A 476 13.88 -1.17 -15.54
N VAL A 477 13.96 -1.82 -16.70
CA VAL A 477 14.93 -1.50 -17.76
C VAL A 477 14.81 -0.06 -18.27
N TRP A 478 13.65 0.59 -18.09
CA TRP A 478 13.39 1.95 -18.54
C TRP A 478 13.45 2.99 -17.43
N ARG A 479 13.63 2.58 -16.16
CA ARG A 479 13.47 3.43 -14.96
C ARG A 479 14.27 4.74 -15.02
N HIS A 480 15.46 4.72 -15.61
CA HIS A 480 16.35 5.89 -15.74
C HIS A 480 16.33 6.53 -17.14
N LEU A 481 15.61 5.93 -18.08
CA LEU A 481 15.60 6.28 -19.50
C LEU A 481 14.29 6.94 -19.94
N VAL A 482 13.18 6.58 -19.29
CA VAL A 482 11.83 7.04 -19.62
C VAL A 482 11.16 7.53 -18.34
N SER A 483 10.75 8.79 -18.33
CA SER A 483 10.03 9.38 -17.20
C SER A 483 9.05 10.43 -17.69
N GLY A 484 7.75 10.13 -17.57
CA GLY A 484 6.66 11.06 -17.88
C GLY A 484 6.79 11.72 -19.26
N LYS A 485 7.35 12.94 -19.28
CA LYS A 485 7.53 13.77 -20.49
C LYS A 485 8.89 13.62 -21.18
N LYS A 486 9.84 12.88 -20.62
CA LYS A 486 11.19 12.72 -21.17
C LYS A 486 11.43 11.26 -21.55
N ASN A 487 11.84 11.07 -22.81
CA ASN A 487 12.33 9.80 -23.31
C ASN A 487 13.75 10.00 -23.83
N TYR A 488 14.75 9.53 -23.08
CA TYR A 488 16.15 9.66 -23.48
C TYR A 488 16.53 8.71 -24.64
N MET A 489 15.68 7.71 -24.91
CA MET A 489 15.83 6.80 -26.06
C MET A 489 15.59 7.48 -27.41
N ASP A 490 15.01 8.69 -27.44
CA ASP A 490 14.78 9.46 -28.68
C ASP A 490 16.08 9.86 -29.40
N THR A 491 17.25 9.70 -28.77
CA THR A 491 18.58 9.92 -29.38
C THR A 491 19.17 8.66 -30.00
N VAL A 492 18.61 7.49 -29.67
CA VAL A 492 19.06 6.18 -30.12
C VAL A 492 18.51 5.91 -31.52
N ARG A 493 19.36 5.37 -32.39
CA ARG A 493 19.13 5.20 -33.82
C ARG A 493 19.50 3.76 -34.15
N PHE A 494 18.50 2.96 -34.49
CA PHE A 494 18.72 1.62 -35.00
C PHE A 494 18.68 1.69 -36.53
N TYR A 495 19.57 0.96 -37.20
CA TYR A 495 19.60 0.84 -38.66
C TYR A 495 19.25 -0.57 -39.12
N LYS A 496 19.51 -1.56 -38.26
CA LYS A 496 19.12 -2.94 -38.45
C LYS A 496 18.60 -3.53 -37.14
N THR A 497 17.60 -4.38 -37.25
CA THR A 497 17.11 -5.18 -36.14
C THR A 497 16.62 -6.55 -36.61
N LEU A 498 17.03 -7.58 -35.89
CA LEU A 498 16.53 -8.94 -35.97
C LEU A 498 15.66 -9.18 -34.73
N GLY A 499 14.39 -8.78 -34.85
CA GLY A 499 13.42 -8.87 -33.76
C GLY A 499 12.58 -10.14 -33.82
N PHE A 500 11.47 -10.13 -33.07
CA PHE A 500 10.53 -11.24 -32.98
C PHE A 500 9.18 -10.89 -33.60
N LYS A 501 8.45 -11.92 -34.04
CA LYS A 501 7.01 -11.82 -34.37
C LYS A 501 6.21 -12.13 -33.09
N PRO A 502 5.61 -11.14 -32.41
CA PRO A 502 4.91 -11.38 -31.16
C PRO A 502 3.68 -12.27 -31.34
N SER A 503 3.43 -13.14 -30.37
CA SER A 503 2.23 -13.99 -30.26
C SER A 503 1.75 -14.06 -28.81
N GLU A 504 0.53 -14.55 -28.57
CA GLU A 504 0.02 -14.69 -27.21
C GLU A 504 0.91 -15.64 -26.38
N SER A 505 1.52 -15.12 -25.31
CA SER A 505 2.37 -15.88 -24.41
C SER A 505 2.39 -15.23 -23.04
N LYS A 506 2.31 -16.05 -21.99
CA LYS A 506 2.50 -15.60 -20.60
C LYS A 506 3.98 -15.47 -20.21
N ARG A 507 4.89 -15.93 -21.08
CA ARG A 507 6.33 -15.97 -20.85
C ARG A 507 7.08 -14.89 -21.63
N ALA A 508 6.38 -13.98 -22.32
CA ALA A 508 7.01 -13.00 -23.19
C ALA A 508 6.36 -11.63 -23.06
N ILE A 509 7.20 -10.59 -23.00
CA ILE A 509 6.80 -9.20 -23.10
C ILE A 509 7.68 -8.49 -24.13
N SER A 510 7.08 -7.58 -24.89
CA SER A 510 7.82 -6.67 -25.75
C SER A 510 8.21 -5.45 -24.92
N LEU A 511 9.50 -5.10 -24.93
CA LEU A 511 10.03 -3.91 -24.26
C LEU A 511 10.14 -2.75 -25.25
N ALA A 512 10.41 -3.03 -26.52
CA ALA A 512 10.38 -2.03 -27.58
C ALA A 512 10.02 -2.67 -28.93
N THR A 513 9.23 -1.97 -29.75
CA THR A 513 8.85 -2.39 -31.09
C THR A 513 9.43 -1.49 -32.18
N VAL A 514 9.55 -2.03 -33.39
CA VAL A 514 9.77 -1.25 -34.61
C VAL A 514 8.66 -1.54 -35.63
N PRO A 515 8.31 -0.56 -36.48
CA PRO A 515 7.45 -0.83 -37.63
C PRO A 515 8.09 -1.86 -38.58
N ALA A 516 7.30 -2.85 -39.01
CA ALA A 516 7.63 -3.78 -40.10
C ALA A 516 6.54 -3.71 -41.18
N THR A 517 6.77 -4.34 -42.34
CA THR A 517 5.93 -4.18 -43.54
C THR A 517 4.44 -4.48 -43.31
N ASP A 518 4.14 -5.48 -42.48
CA ASP A 518 2.76 -5.97 -42.24
C ASP A 518 2.38 -6.07 -40.74
N SER A 519 3.27 -5.70 -39.82
CA SER A 519 3.04 -5.75 -38.36
C SER A 519 4.11 -4.95 -37.59
N GLU A 520 4.01 -4.89 -36.27
CA GLU A 520 5.13 -4.45 -35.42
C GLU A 520 6.00 -5.66 -35.03
N ALA A 521 7.32 -5.52 -35.18
CA ALA A 521 8.28 -6.50 -34.68
C ALA A 521 8.78 -6.07 -33.30
N ALA A 522 8.88 -7.00 -32.36
CA ALA A 522 9.52 -6.74 -31.06
C ALA A 522 11.04 -6.69 -31.25
N ALA A 523 11.60 -5.48 -31.21
CA ALA A 523 13.03 -5.25 -31.36
C ALA A 523 13.80 -5.50 -30.05
N ILE A 524 13.14 -5.29 -28.90
CA ILE A 524 13.66 -5.70 -27.60
C ILE A 524 12.57 -6.49 -26.90
N ALA A 525 12.88 -7.70 -26.45
CA ALA A 525 11.95 -8.58 -25.78
C ALA A 525 12.54 -9.10 -24.47
N GLU A 526 11.68 -9.31 -23.48
CA GLU A 526 12.00 -10.10 -22.29
C GLU A 526 11.18 -11.38 -22.31
N PHE A 527 11.85 -12.50 -22.02
CA PHE A 527 11.26 -13.80 -21.84
C PHE A 527 11.53 -14.34 -20.43
N THR A 528 10.59 -15.13 -19.91
CA THR A 528 10.70 -15.76 -18.59
C THR A 528 10.67 -17.29 -18.70
N LEU A 529 11.49 -17.93 -17.87
CA LEU A 529 11.51 -19.38 -17.71
C LEU A 529 11.92 -19.71 -16.27
N GLY A 530 11.04 -20.39 -15.53
CA GLY A 530 11.24 -20.60 -14.09
C GLY A 530 11.31 -19.27 -13.35
N THR A 531 12.38 -19.06 -12.59
CA THR A 531 12.65 -17.80 -11.88
C THR A 531 13.60 -16.86 -12.64
N GLY A 532 14.21 -17.32 -13.74
CA GLY A 532 15.17 -16.54 -14.52
C GLY A 532 14.52 -15.76 -15.67
N LYS A 533 15.35 -14.90 -16.27
CA LYS A 533 14.96 -13.95 -17.32
C LYS A 533 15.93 -14.00 -18.48
N VAL A 534 15.38 -13.78 -19.68
CA VAL A 534 16.14 -13.64 -20.91
C VAL A 534 15.75 -12.33 -21.56
N ILE A 535 16.70 -11.41 -21.71
CA ILE A 535 16.48 -10.18 -22.47
C ILE A 535 17.19 -10.34 -23.80
N VAL A 536 16.47 -10.02 -24.88
CA VAL A 536 17.01 -10.06 -26.23
C VAL A 536 16.93 -8.68 -26.84
N VAL A 537 18.09 -8.11 -27.15
CA VAL A 537 18.21 -6.91 -27.97
C VAL A 537 18.42 -7.35 -29.40
N GLY A 538 17.43 -7.08 -30.25
CA GLY A 538 17.44 -7.42 -31.68
C GLY A 538 18.50 -6.68 -32.50
N SER A 539 19.42 -5.95 -31.87
CA SER A 539 20.51 -5.22 -32.54
C SER A 539 21.86 -5.62 -31.96
N SER A 540 22.94 -5.18 -32.60
CA SER A 540 24.30 -5.42 -32.14
C SER A 540 24.62 -4.67 -30.84
N ALA A 541 25.48 -5.26 -30.01
CA ALA A 541 26.07 -4.59 -28.84
C ALA A 541 27.13 -3.53 -29.23
N ASP A 542 27.54 -3.53 -30.50
CA ASP A 542 28.46 -2.56 -31.10
C ASP A 542 27.75 -1.59 -32.06
N LEU A 543 28.54 -0.76 -32.74
CA LEU A 543 28.06 0.29 -33.65
C LEU A 543 27.69 -0.21 -35.06
N SER A 544 27.67 -1.53 -35.31
CA SER A 544 27.42 -2.07 -36.64
C SER A 544 25.96 -1.92 -37.07
N TRP A 545 25.00 -2.08 -36.16
CA TRP A 545 23.56 -2.01 -36.46
C TRP A 545 22.85 -0.79 -35.87
N ASN A 546 23.50 -0.03 -35.00
CA ASN A 546 22.91 1.10 -34.27
C ASN A 546 23.98 2.11 -33.82
N ASN A 547 23.55 3.24 -33.25
CA ASN A 547 24.43 4.17 -32.51
C ASN A 547 24.31 4.04 -30.98
N PHE A 548 23.54 3.06 -30.48
CA PHE A 548 23.14 2.97 -29.08
C PHE A 548 24.36 2.89 -28.17
N ALA A 549 25.34 2.04 -28.49
CA ALA A 549 26.58 1.91 -27.72
C ALA A 549 27.42 3.20 -27.61
N ALA A 550 27.16 4.22 -28.43
CA ALA A 550 27.78 5.54 -28.34
C ALA A 550 26.93 6.56 -27.56
N CYS A 551 25.70 6.21 -27.16
CA CYS A 551 24.80 7.06 -26.40
C CYS A 551 24.97 6.85 -24.88
N PRO A 552 24.89 7.91 -24.05
CA PRO A 552 24.92 7.76 -22.58
C PRO A 552 23.82 6.85 -22.03
N THR A 553 22.71 6.72 -22.75
CA THR A 553 21.60 5.83 -22.40
C THR A 553 21.97 4.35 -22.41
N PHE A 554 23.04 3.96 -23.12
CA PHE A 554 23.48 2.57 -23.15
C PHE A 554 24.01 2.11 -21.79
N VAL A 555 24.78 2.96 -21.09
CA VAL A 555 25.30 2.66 -19.75
C VAL A 555 24.18 2.45 -18.72
N ALA A 556 23.05 3.15 -18.86
CA ALA A 556 21.91 3.00 -17.96
C ALA A 556 20.98 1.84 -18.35
N PHE A 557 21.08 1.36 -19.59
CA PHE A 557 20.32 0.21 -20.10
C PHE A 557 20.99 -1.12 -19.74
N ILE A 558 22.32 -1.18 -19.92
CA ILE A 558 23.20 -2.28 -19.51
C ILE A 558 23.29 -2.29 -17.98
#